data_AF-A0A0G4FRQ1-F1
#
_entry.id   AF-A0A0G4FRQ1-F1
#
_cell.length_a   1.000
_cell.length_b   1.000
_cell.length_c   1.000
_cell.angle_alpha   90.00
_cell.angle_beta   90.00
_cell.angle_gamma   90.00
#
_symmetry.space_group_name_H-M   'P 1'
#
loop_
_entity.id
_entity.type
_entity.pdbx_description
1 polymer ?
#
loop_
_entity_poly.entity_id
_entity_poly.type
_entity_poly.pdbx_seq_one_letter_code
_entity_poly.pdbx_strand_id
1 'polypeptide(L)'
;MAGEYQAPHEDARGDLQEWGREGGGGQRLVQLICYLNSLHEHQGGETAFLHSALGSALVFFPTFRDGKMDPRMRHCGQKVCGGVEKWIVGTWLCEQPITSDTHRGDATRPSRADSFGCGAIVKGSIE
;
A
#
# COMPACT_ATOMS: atom_id res chain seq x y z
N MET A 1 11.97 -22.05 -10.44
CA MET A 1 10.71 -21.75 -9.70
C MET A 1 10.22 -20.38 -10.10
N ALA A 2 8.90 -20.13 -10.09
CA ALA A 2 8.34 -18.83 -10.47
C ALA A 2 8.30 -17.91 -9.25
N GLY A 3 8.91 -16.72 -9.32
CA GLY A 3 8.85 -15.75 -8.23
C GLY A 3 7.53 -14.99 -8.14
N GLU A 4 7.34 -14.32 -7.01
CA GLU A 4 6.11 -13.62 -6.63
C GLU A 4 6.01 -12.21 -7.25
N TYR A 5 4.79 -11.70 -7.33
CA TYR A 5 4.45 -10.38 -7.86
C TYR A 5 3.16 -9.85 -7.23
N GLN A 6 2.90 -8.55 -7.36
CA GLN A 6 1.61 -7.93 -6.98
C GLN A 6 0.91 -7.44 -8.25
N ALA A 7 -0.30 -7.91 -8.50
CA ALA A 7 -1.06 -7.54 -9.69
C ALA A 7 -1.32 -6.02 -9.77
N PRO A 8 -1.49 -5.45 -10.98
CA PRO A 8 -1.84 -4.04 -11.15
C PRO A 8 -3.14 -3.67 -10.42
N HIS A 9 -3.06 -2.68 -9.55
CA HIS A 9 -4.17 -2.25 -8.70
C HIS A 9 -4.15 -0.73 -8.46
N GLU A 10 -5.26 -0.25 -7.91
CA GLU A 10 -5.45 1.10 -7.42
C GLU A 10 -5.42 1.09 -5.89
N ASP A 11 -4.72 2.06 -5.30
CA ASP A 11 -4.73 2.28 -3.85
C ASP A 11 -5.90 3.15 -3.39
N ALA A 12 -6.44 3.98 -4.29
CA ALA A 12 -7.66 4.73 -4.04
C ALA A 12 -8.82 3.76 -3.88
N ARG A 13 -9.65 3.99 -2.86
CA ARG A 13 -10.89 3.24 -2.65
C ARG A 13 -11.91 3.68 -3.69
N GLY A 14 -12.43 2.73 -4.47
CA GLY A 14 -13.50 2.99 -5.43
C GLY A 14 -14.85 3.24 -4.76
N ASP A 15 -15.82 3.73 -5.54
CA ASP A 15 -17.17 4.07 -5.04
C ASP A 15 -17.93 2.86 -4.47
N LEU A 16 -17.62 1.65 -4.94
CA LEU A 16 -18.26 0.39 -4.52
C LEU A 16 -17.72 -0.17 -3.19
N GLN A 17 -16.71 0.46 -2.60
CA GLN A 17 -16.00 -0.04 -1.42
C GLN A 17 -16.44 0.68 -0.14
N GLU A 18 -17.75 0.80 0.08
CA GLU A 18 -18.34 1.48 1.26
C GLU A 18 -17.80 0.92 2.58
N TRP A 19 -17.66 -0.42 2.69
CA TRP A 19 -17.14 -1.10 3.88
C TRP A 19 -15.70 -0.73 4.26
N GLY A 20 -14.91 -0.21 3.32
CA GLY A 20 -13.55 0.23 3.59
C GLY A 20 -13.46 1.70 4.03
N ARG A 21 -14.50 2.50 3.80
CA ARG A 21 -14.50 3.94 4.14
C ARG A 21 -14.91 4.16 5.59
N GLU A 22 -15.88 3.41 6.07
CA GLU A 22 -16.33 3.43 7.47
C GLU A 22 -15.32 2.70 8.37
N GLY A 23 -14.76 3.39 9.37
CA GLY A 23 -13.71 2.87 10.26
C GLY A 23 -12.31 2.79 9.64
N GLY A 24 -12.20 2.64 8.31
CA GLY A 24 -10.93 2.57 7.58
C GLY A 24 -10.31 3.93 7.23
N GLY A 25 -10.85 5.06 7.71
CA GLY A 25 -10.28 6.39 7.50
C GLY A 25 -10.69 7.11 6.21
N GLY A 26 -11.82 6.78 5.59
CA GLY A 26 -12.30 7.52 4.41
C GLY A 26 -11.55 7.16 3.12
N GLN A 27 -11.00 8.12 2.38
CA GLN A 27 -10.17 7.86 1.19
C GLN A 27 -8.68 7.78 1.53
N ARG A 28 -7.88 6.98 0.79
CA ARG A 28 -6.41 6.98 0.84
C ARG A 28 -5.87 8.11 -0.05
N LEU A 29 -5.25 9.10 0.56
CA LEU A 29 -4.78 10.32 -0.09
C LEU A 29 -3.32 10.21 -0.54
N VAL A 30 -2.50 9.50 0.24
CA VAL A 30 -1.07 9.31 -0.03
C VAL A 30 -0.71 7.87 0.25
N GLN A 31 0.12 7.29 -0.62
CA GLN A 31 0.81 6.03 -0.37
C GLN A 31 2.30 6.31 -0.19
N LEU A 32 2.88 5.71 0.86
CA LEU A 32 4.32 5.63 1.08
C LEU A 32 4.75 4.16 1.07
N ILE A 33 5.73 3.84 0.24
CA ILE A 33 6.39 2.53 0.20
C ILE A 33 7.87 2.74 0.55
N CYS A 34 8.36 2.07 1.58
CA CYS A 34 9.79 2.02 1.90
C CYS A 34 10.36 0.65 1.49
N TYR A 35 11.49 0.65 0.79
CA TYR A 35 12.22 -0.57 0.45
C TYR A 35 13.18 -0.92 1.59
N LEU A 36 13.04 -2.12 2.15
CA LEU A 36 13.80 -2.57 3.32
C LEU A 36 15.09 -3.30 2.96
N ASN A 37 15.23 -3.71 1.70
CA ASN A 37 16.44 -4.27 1.12
C ASN A 37 16.59 -3.85 -0.35
N SER A 38 17.81 -4.00 -0.87
CA SER A 38 18.13 -3.72 -2.27
C SER A 38 18.12 -5.02 -3.08
N LEU A 39 17.61 -4.93 -4.31
CA LEU A 39 17.76 -5.96 -5.33
C LEU A 39 18.70 -5.47 -6.43
N HIS A 40 19.40 -6.39 -7.09
CA HIS A 40 20.15 -6.10 -8.31
C HIS A 40 19.20 -5.98 -9.51
N GLU A 41 19.58 -5.21 -10.53
CA GLU A 41 18.74 -4.90 -11.70
C GLU A 41 18.16 -6.14 -12.41
N HIS A 42 18.88 -7.27 -12.43
CA HIS A 42 18.42 -8.51 -13.06
C HIS A 42 17.43 -9.32 -12.22
N GLN A 43 17.16 -8.91 -10.98
CA GLN A 43 16.30 -9.62 -10.03
C GLN A 43 14.86 -9.10 -10.05
N GLY A 44 14.58 -8.01 -10.78
CA GLY A 44 13.25 -7.42 -10.90
C GLY A 44 12.74 -6.86 -9.58
N GLY A 45 11.43 -6.98 -9.34
CA GLY A 45 10.80 -6.49 -8.10
C GLY A 45 10.63 -4.97 -8.07
N GLU A 46 10.71 -4.26 -9.18
CA GLU A 46 10.45 -2.82 -9.20
C GLU A 46 8.99 -2.53 -8.83
N THR A 47 8.74 -1.37 -8.20
CA THR A 47 7.39 -0.81 -8.21
C THR A 47 7.24 -0.03 -9.52
N ALA A 48 6.45 -0.58 -10.44
CA ALA A 48 6.23 0.03 -11.74
C ALA A 48 4.90 0.80 -11.72
N PHE A 49 4.97 2.10 -12.01
CA PHE A 49 3.81 2.83 -12.48
C PHE A 49 3.78 2.76 -14.01
N LEU A 50 2.66 3.15 -14.60
CA LEU A 50 2.58 3.43 -16.03
C LEU A 50 3.41 4.69 -16.43
N HIS A 51 4.17 5.26 -15.49
CA HIS A 51 5.17 6.33 -15.63
C HIS A 51 6.41 6.04 -14.74
N SER A 52 7.53 6.76 -14.89
CA SER A 52 8.78 6.45 -14.15
C SER A 52 8.73 6.84 -12.66
N ALA A 53 9.42 6.07 -11.79
CA ALA A 53 9.66 6.38 -10.37
C ALA A 53 11.08 5.96 -9.93
N LEU A 54 11.66 6.62 -8.91
CA LEU A 54 13.04 6.40 -8.42
C LEU A 54 13.11 6.52 -6.88
N GLY A 55 13.98 5.72 -6.21
CA GLY A 55 14.43 5.96 -4.82
C GLY A 55 14.33 4.77 -3.84
N SER A 56 14.82 4.97 -2.60
CA SER A 56 14.74 4.03 -1.46
C SER A 56 13.39 4.08 -0.71
N ALA A 57 12.59 5.09 -1.02
CA ALA A 57 11.19 5.17 -0.68
C ALA A 57 10.44 5.84 -1.83
N LEU A 58 9.17 5.51 -1.95
CA LEU A 58 8.30 5.95 -3.02
C LEU A 58 7.03 6.53 -2.42
N VAL A 59 6.77 7.80 -2.72
CA VAL A 59 5.56 8.52 -2.30
C VAL A 59 4.75 8.88 -3.54
N PHE A 60 3.46 8.58 -3.54
CA PHE A 60 2.54 8.98 -4.60
C PHE A 60 1.14 9.22 -4.05
N PHE A 61 0.29 9.84 -4.85
CA PHE A 61 -1.02 10.35 -4.44
C PHE A 61 -2.12 9.62 -5.23
N PRO A 62 -2.74 8.57 -4.68
CA PRO A 62 -3.73 7.76 -5.41
C PRO A 62 -4.97 8.56 -5.84
N THR A 63 -5.16 9.76 -5.29
CA THR A 63 -6.29 10.62 -5.57
C THR A 63 -5.85 12.04 -5.90
N PHE A 64 -6.68 12.74 -6.66
CA PHE A 64 -6.59 14.20 -6.81
C PHE A 64 -6.94 14.89 -5.49
N ARG A 65 -6.71 16.21 -5.44
CA ARG A 65 -7.05 17.04 -4.28
C ARG A 65 -8.52 16.94 -3.86
N ASP A 66 -9.43 16.63 -4.79
CA ASP A 66 -10.86 16.47 -4.53
C ASP A 66 -11.24 15.06 -4.05
N GLY A 67 -10.26 14.18 -3.79
CA GLY A 67 -10.47 12.82 -3.31
C GLY A 67 -10.89 11.82 -4.39
N LYS A 68 -11.03 12.26 -5.66
CA LYS A 68 -11.30 11.34 -6.77
C LYS A 68 -10.04 10.56 -7.12
N MET A 69 -10.21 9.28 -7.44
CA MET A 69 -9.13 8.42 -7.91
C MET A 69 -8.38 9.05 -9.09
N ASP A 70 -7.06 9.06 -9.00
CA ASP A 70 -6.18 9.39 -10.12
C ASP A 70 -5.81 8.09 -10.87
N PRO A 71 -6.41 7.81 -12.04
CA PRO A 71 -6.19 6.55 -12.76
C PRO A 71 -4.73 6.39 -13.23
N ARG A 72 -3.93 7.47 -13.25
CA ARG A 72 -2.51 7.40 -13.60
C ARG A 72 -1.69 6.68 -12.54
N MET A 73 -2.21 6.55 -11.32
CA MET A 73 -1.53 5.95 -10.17
C MET A 73 -1.70 4.43 -10.07
N ARG A 74 -2.32 3.80 -11.07
CA ARG A 74 -2.36 2.36 -11.17
C ARG A 74 -0.93 1.81 -11.21
N HIS A 75 -0.62 0.90 -10.29
CA HIS A 75 0.75 0.41 -10.11
C HIS A 75 0.76 -1.06 -9.73
N CYS A 76 1.95 -1.68 -9.80
CA CYS A 76 2.16 -3.08 -9.48
C CYS A 76 3.56 -3.31 -8.91
N GLY A 77 3.71 -4.42 -8.19
CA GLY A 77 5.02 -4.99 -7.88
C GLY A 77 5.40 -5.96 -8.98
N GLN A 78 6.45 -5.63 -9.74
CA GLN A 78 6.96 -6.52 -10.78
C GLN A 78 7.45 -7.84 -10.17
N LYS A 79 7.52 -8.86 -11.02
CA LYS A 79 7.94 -10.19 -10.60
C LYS A 79 9.37 -10.18 -10.08
N VAL A 80 9.60 -10.79 -8.92
CA VAL A 80 10.94 -11.04 -8.38
C VAL A 80 11.53 -12.28 -9.04
N CYS A 81 12.80 -12.22 -9.42
CA CYS A 81 13.54 -13.27 -10.13
C CYS A 81 14.81 -13.66 -9.36
N GLY A 82 15.34 -14.86 -9.64
CA GLY A 82 16.65 -15.26 -9.11
C GLY A 82 16.66 -15.81 -7.68
N GLY A 83 15.51 -16.20 -7.12
CA GLY A 83 15.43 -16.85 -5.81
C GLY A 83 15.78 -15.93 -4.63
N VAL A 84 15.55 -14.63 -4.79
CA VAL A 84 15.75 -13.62 -3.75
C VAL A 84 14.40 -13.08 -3.26
N GLU A 85 14.44 -12.36 -2.14
CA GLU A 85 13.26 -11.77 -1.51
C GLU A 85 13.29 -10.24 -1.65
N LYS A 86 12.11 -9.65 -1.89
CA LYS A 86 11.89 -8.20 -1.81
C LYS A 86 11.10 -7.89 -0.54
N TRP A 87 11.65 -7.03 0.31
CA TRP A 87 11.01 -6.56 1.52
C TRP A 87 10.60 -5.10 1.37
N ILE A 88 9.31 -4.83 1.57
CA ILE A 88 8.75 -3.46 1.61
C ILE A 88 7.86 -3.29 2.83
N VAL A 89 7.75 -2.04 3.29
CA VAL A 89 6.67 -1.61 4.18
C VAL A 89 5.87 -0.51 3.50
N GLY A 90 4.55 -0.67 3.46
CA GLY A 90 3.61 0.30 2.90
C GLY A 90 2.74 0.93 3.99
N THR A 91 2.46 2.22 3.89
CA THR A 91 1.48 2.91 4.74
C THR A 91 0.73 3.99 3.97
N TRP A 92 -0.53 4.21 4.35
CA TRP A 92 -1.38 5.23 3.74
C TRP A 92 -1.67 6.38 4.69
N LEU A 93 -1.65 7.60 4.14
CA LEU A 93 -2.34 8.73 4.76
C LEU A 93 -3.79 8.74 4.27
N CYS A 94 -4.74 8.73 5.20
CA CYS A 94 -6.16 8.69 4.88
C CYS A 94 -6.84 10.04 5.15
N GLU A 95 -7.97 10.29 4.50
CA GLU A 95 -8.77 11.52 4.60
C GLU A 95 -9.31 11.75 6.01
N GLN A 96 -9.61 10.67 6.71
CA GLN A 96 -10.09 10.67 8.08
C GLN A 96 -9.21 9.78 8.95
N PRO A 97 -9.16 10.02 10.28
CA PRO A 97 -8.52 9.10 11.19
C PRO A 97 -9.10 7.69 11.07
N ILE A 98 -8.23 6.70 11.12
CA ILE A 98 -8.64 5.29 11.13
C ILE A 98 -9.07 4.94 12.55
N THR A 99 -10.33 4.63 12.79
CA THR A 99 -10.76 4.22 14.13
C THR A 99 -10.55 2.72 14.29
N SER A 100 -9.90 2.32 15.38
CA SER A 100 -9.51 0.92 15.64
C SER A 100 -10.68 -0.01 16.00
N ASP A 101 -11.93 0.38 15.78
CA ASP A 101 -13.12 -0.42 16.14
C ASP A 101 -13.26 -1.69 15.29
N THR A 102 -12.46 -1.85 14.23
CA THR A 102 -12.42 -3.06 13.40
C THR A 102 -11.59 -4.20 14.01
N HIS A 103 -10.93 -4.00 15.16
CA HIS A 103 -10.19 -5.05 15.87
C HIS A 103 -10.39 -4.99 17.39
N ARG A 104 -11.58 -5.33 17.88
CA ARG A 104 -11.72 -6.06 19.16
C ARG A 104 -13.15 -6.49 19.45
N GLY A 105 -13.30 -7.76 19.83
CA GLY A 105 -14.33 -8.12 20.79
C GLY A 105 -14.15 -7.29 22.07
N ASP A 106 -15.24 -6.64 22.45
CA ASP A 106 -15.61 -6.07 23.74
C ASP A 106 -14.77 -4.94 24.41
N ALA A 107 -15.40 -3.77 24.36
CA ALA A 107 -15.58 -2.66 25.32
C ALA A 107 -14.45 -1.95 26.10
N THR A 108 -14.58 -0.61 26.05
CA THR A 108 -14.21 0.43 27.04
C THR A 108 -12.83 1.11 26.98
N ARG A 109 -12.67 2.14 26.11
CA ARG A 109 -12.18 3.51 26.45
C ARG A 109 -11.91 4.35 25.19
N PRO A 110 -12.02 5.70 25.26
CA PRO A 110 -11.73 6.57 24.11
C PRO A 110 -10.22 6.84 24.03
N SER A 111 -9.55 6.39 22.97
CA SER A 111 -8.18 6.80 22.67
C SER A 111 -8.17 7.80 21.52
N ARG A 112 -7.51 8.93 21.75
CA ARG A 112 -7.28 10.01 20.79
C ARG A 112 -6.74 9.49 19.45
N ALA A 113 -7.27 10.09 18.38
CA ALA A 113 -6.98 9.81 16.99
C ALA A 113 -5.53 10.19 16.63
N ASP A 114 -4.64 9.20 16.52
CA ASP A 114 -3.34 9.28 15.84
C ASP A 114 -3.03 7.89 15.24
N SER A 115 -3.92 7.39 14.40
CA SER A 115 -3.85 6.02 13.86
C SER A 115 -3.52 6.06 12.36
N PHE A 116 -2.25 5.77 12.06
CA PHE A 116 -1.79 5.43 10.72
C PHE A 116 -2.27 4.01 10.36
N GLY A 117 -2.81 3.85 9.15
CA GLY A 117 -3.24 2.56 8.64
C GLY A 117 -2.05 1.80 8.10
N CYS A 118 -1.55 0.84 8.87
CA CYS A 118 -0.50 -0.06 8.41
C CYS A 118 -1.11 -1.21 7.60
N GLY A 119 -0.60 -1.41 6.39
CA GLY A 119 -0.89 -2.62 5.63
C GLY A 119 0.07 -2.79 4.45
N ALA A 120 1.10 -3.63 4.65
CA ALA A 120 1.62 -4.57 3.66
C ALA A 120 2.82 -5.31 4.29
N ILE A 121 2.70 -6.63 4.44
CA ILE A 121 3.84 -7.54 4.48
C ILE A 121 3.70 -8.40 3.21
N VAL A 122 4.55 -8.16 2.22
CA VAL A 122 4.81 -9.19 1.20
C VAL A 122 5.87 -10.10 1.81
N LYS A 123 5.43 -11.27 2.29
CA LYS A 123 6.31 -12.33 2.77
C LYS A 123 6.27 -13.43 1.72
N GLY A 124 7.34 -13.55 0.94
CA GLY A 124 7.54 -14.67 0.04
C GLY A 124 8.76 -15.46 0.50
N SER A 125 8.57 -16.51 1.30
CA SER A 125 9.60 -17.52 1.53
C SER A 125 9.26 -18.74 0.69
N ILE A 126 10.23 -19.28 -0.04
CA ILE A 126 10.14 -20.65 -0.56
C ILE A 126 11.28 -21.43 0.10
N GLU A 127 10.94 -22.41 0.93
CA GLU A 127 11.84 -23.52 1.28
C GLU A 127 12.05 -24.42 0.06
#